data_AF-A0A950TGR4-F1
#
_entry.id   AF-A0A950TGR4-F1
#
_cell.length_a   1.000
_cell.length_b   1.000
_cell.length_c   1.000
_cell.angle_alpha   90.00
_cell.angle_beta   90.00
_cell.angle_gamma   90.00
#
_symmetry.space_group_name_H-M   'P 1'
#
loop_
_entity.id
_entity.type
_entity.pdbx_description
1 polymer ?
#
loop_
_entity_poly.entity_id
_entity_poly.type
_entity_poly.pdbx_seq_one_letter_code
_entity_poly.pdbx_strand_id
1 'polypeptide(L)' 'IVIPCHRVVGSNGALTGYAGGLQRKRWLLEHERQYSARLSVDRPTAARQDAPVLL' A
#
# COMPACT_ATOMS: atom_id res chain seq x y z
N ILE A 1 -6.21 -10.22 -0.68
CA ILE A 1 -6.07 -10.05 -2.15
C ILE A 1 -4.63 -10.38 -2.51
N VAL A 2 -4.40 -11.21 -3.54
CA VAL A 2 -3.04 -11.61 -3.95
C VAL A 2 -2.49 -10.67 -5.03
N ILE A 3 -3.26 -10.41 -6.09
CA ILE A 3 -2.90 -9.44 -7.14
C ILE A 3 -3.48 -8.07 -6.74
N PRO A 4 -2.66 -7.02 -6.53
CA PRO A 4 -3.12 -5.71 -6.06
C PRO A 4 -3.73 -4.87 -7.20
N CYS A 5 -4.62 -5.44 -8.00
CA CYS A 5 -5.19 -4.76 -9.16
C CYS A 5 -6.06 -3.54 -8.79
N HIS A 6 -6.52 -3.45 -7.54
CA HIS A 6 -7.18 -2.25 -7.00
C HIS A 6 -6.24 -1.03 -6.92
N ARG A 7 -4.92 -1.20 -7.10
CA ARG A 7 -3.94 -0.10 -7.16
C ARG A 7 -3.77 0.51 -8.55
N VAL A 8 -4.26 -0.13 -9.61
CA VAL A 8 -4.20 0.42 -10.98
C VAL A 8 -5.25 1.52 -11.12
N VAL A 9 -4.88 2.68 -11.66
CA VAL A 9 -5.78 3.84 -11.86
C VAL A 9 -5.76 4.31 -13.32
N GLY A 10 -6.79 5.05 -13.73
CA GLY A 10 -6.80 5.68 -15.05
C GLY A 10 -5.65 6.69 -15.19
N SER A 11 -5.22 6.98 -16.42
CA SER A 11 -4.13 7.94 -16.69
C SER A 11 -4.43 9.36 -16.19
N ASN A 12 -5.72 9.70 -16.05
CA ASN A 12 -6.20 10.94 -15.46
C ASN A 12 -6.36 10.87 -13.92
N GLY A 13 -5.91 9.80 -13.28
CA GLY A 13 -6.06 9.55 -11.84
C GLY A 13 -7.45 9.06 -11.43
N ALA A 14 -8.39 8.88 -12.37
CA ALA A 14 -9.73 8.43 -12.04
C ALA A 14 -9.75 6.98 -11.53
N LEU A 15 -10.63 6.74 -10.58
CA LEU A 15 -10.87 5.40 -10.05
C LEU A 15 -11.81 4.63 -10.99
N THR A 16 -11.23 3.97 -11.97
CA THR A 16 -11.97 3.17 -12.98
C THR A 16 -11.54 1.72 -12.88
N GLY A 17 -12.29 0.81 -13.51
CA GLY A 17 -11.89 -0.59 -13.69
C GLY A 17 -11.64 -1.37 -12.40
N TYR A 18 -12.58 -2.22 -11.99
CA TYR A 18 -12.37 -3.22 -10.94
C TYR A 18 -13.51 -4.23 -10.94
N ALA A 19 -13.19 -5.52 -11.10
CA ALA A 19 -14.21 -6.58 -11.14
C ALA A 19 -15.06 -6.63 -9.86
N GLY A 20 -14.48 -6.28 -8.71
CA GLY A 20 -15.18 -6.25 -7.42
C GLY A 20 -16.00 -4.98 -7.13
N GLY A 21 -16.13 -4.06 -8.10
CA GLY A 21 -16.85 -2.79 -7.96
C GLY A 21 -16.07 -1.66 -7.29
N LEU A 22 -16.33 -0.41 -7.69
CA LEU A 22 -15.54 0.75 -7.25
C LEU A 22 -15.63 1.05 -5.75
N GLN A 23 -16.70 0.62 -5.07
CA GLN A 23 -16.83 0.79 -3.62
C GLN A 23 -15.77 -0.04 -2.88
N ARG A 24 -15.60 -1.31 -3.26
CA ARG A 24 -14.57 -2.18 -2.69
C ARG A 24 -13.16 -1.70 -3.02
N LYS A 25 -12.93 -1.21 -4.25
CA LYS A 25 -11.64 -0.63 -4.66
C LYS A 25 -11.24 0.55 -3.77
N ARG A 26 -12.17 1.48 -3.50
CA ARG A 26 -11.94 2.61 -2.59
C ARG A 26 -11.61 2.15 -1.17
N TRP A 27 -12.39 1.20 -0.64
CA TRP A 27 -12.17 0.67 0.70
C TRP A 27 -10.78 0.03 0.85
N LEU A 28 -10.35 -0.76 -0.13
CA LEU A 28 -9.04 -1.41 -0.11
C LEU A 28 -7.88 -0.41 -0.12
N LEU A 29 -7.98 0.64 -0.95
CA LEU A 29 -6.98 1.69 -1.00
C LEU A 29 -6.87 2.45 0.33
N GLU A 30 -8.01 2.75 0.95
CA GLU A 30 -8.04 3.40 2.27
C GLU A 30 -7.46 2.49 3.36
N HIS A 31 -7.85 1.21 3.35
CA HIS A 31 -7.33 0.22 4.28
C HIS A 31 -5.80 0.12 4.20
N GLU A 32 -5.24 0.06 2.99
CA GLU A 32 -3.79 0.02 2.78
C GLU A 32 -3.07 1.30 3.28
N ARG A 33 -3.69 2.47 3.14
CA ARG A 33 -3.14 3.73 3.70
C ARG A 33 -3.02 3.67 5.21
N GLN A 34 -4.02 3.14 5.90
CA GLN A 34 -4.00 3.01 7.36
C GLN A 34 -2.92 2.03 7.83
N TYR A 35 -2.73 0.92 7.12
CA TYR A 35 -1.63 -0.01 7.42
C TYR A 35 -0.27 0.63 7.16
N SER A 36 -0.12 1.39 6.07
CA SER A 36 1.12 2.10 5.76
C SER A 36 1.45 3.14 6.83
N ALA A 37 0.45 3.85 7.36
CA ALA A 37 0.60 4.81 8.45
C ALA A 37 1.00 4.11 9.75
N ARG A 38 0.37 2.99 10.12
CA ARG A 38 0.75 2.21 11.31
C ARG A 38 2.19 1.72 11.24
N LEU A 39 2.62 1.21 10.09
CA LEU A 39 4.01 0.82 9.86
C LEU A 39 5.02 1.98 9.90
N SER A 40 4.56 3.22 9.90
CA SER A 40 5.42 4.41 10.08
C SER A 40 5.49 4.87 11.53
N VAL A 41 4.41 4.70 12.30
CA VAL A 41 4.35 5.06 13.72
C VAL A 41 5.04 4.01 14.59
N ASP A 42 4.81 2.74 14.28
CA ASP A 42 5.33 1.61 15.08
C ASP A 42 6.72 1.18 14.62
N ARG A 43 7.35 1.90 13.68
CA ARG A 43 8.72 1.60 13.26
C ARG A 43 9.67 2.05 14.37
N PRO A 44 10.33 1.14 15.11
CA PRO A 44 11.39 1.57 16.01
C PRO A 44 12.42 2.33 15.17
N THR A 45 12.79 3.52 15.63
CA THR A 45 13.74 4.45 15.01
C THR A 45 15.14 3.87 14.77
N ALA A 46 15.36 2.59 15.10
CA ALA A 46 16.63 1.88 15.04
C ALA A 46 16.69 0.74 14.02
N ALA A 47 15.77 0.64 13.04
CA ALA A 47 15.99 -0.22 11.87
C ALA A 47 16.97 0.45 10.89
N ARG A 48 18.19 0.69 11.38
CA ARG A 48 19.39 0.94 10.59
C ARG A 48 19.69 -0.30 9.75
N GLN A 49 19.32 -0.26 8.47
CA GLN A 49 19.85 -1.16 7.45
C GLN A 49 21.25 -0.67 7.04
N ASP A 50 22.13 -0.60 8.04
CA ASP A 50 23.56 -0.31 7.91
C ASP A 50 24.37 -1.33 8.71
N ALA A 51 23.81 -2.54 8.91
CA ALA A 51 24.62 -3.71 9.16
C ALA A 51 25.47 -3.94 7.90
N PRO A 52 26.80 -3.68 7.92
CA PRO A 52 27.61 -3.94 6.77
C PRO A 52 27.56 -5.45 6.53
N VAL A 53 27.35 -5.85 5.27
CA VAL A 53 27.75 -7.18 4.83
C VAL A 53 29.27 -7.23 4.97
N LEU A 54 29.76 -7.68 6.12
CA LEU A 54 31.17 -8.03 6.30
C LEU A 54 31.24 -9.50 6.70
N LEU A 55 31.67 -10.28 5.69
CA LEU A 55 32.34 -11.58 5.69
C LEU A 55 32.39 -12.38 7.00
#